data_AF-A0A2X5NF31-F1
#
_entry.id   AF-A0A2X5NF31-F1
#
_cell.length_a   1.000
_cell.length_b   1.000
_cell.length_c   1.000
_cell.angle_alpha   90.00
_cell.angle_beta   90.00
_cell.angle_gamma   90.00
#
_symmetry.space_group_name_H-M   'P 1'
#
loop_
_entity.id
_entity.type
_entity.pdbx_description
1 polymer ?
#
loop_
_entity_poly.entity_id
_entity_poly.type
_entity_poly.pdbx_seq_one_letter_code
_entity_poly.pdbx_strand_id
1 'polypeptide(L)' 'MERHYVGSEIGTLRSVLLHRPNLSLQRLTPENCQDLLFDDVLDVERAGKEHDRFAAVLRHRGWKYYY' A
#
# COMPACT_ATOMS: atom_id res chain seq x y z
N MET A 1 22.22 11.14 -8.51
CA MET A 1 21.13 10.25 -8.07
C MET A 1 21.41 9.80 -6.65
N GLU A 2 20.47 9.97 -5.71
CA GLU A 2 20.56 9.27 -4.41
C GLU A 2 20.49 7.76 -4.66
N ARG A 3 21.37 6.98 -4.02
CA ARG A 3 21.36 5.51 -4.13
C ARG A 3 20.34 4.96 -3.13
N HIS A 4 19.29 4.30 -3.62
CA HIS A 4 18.39 3.51 -2.78
C HIS A 4 19.13 2.27 -2.25
N TYR A 5 18.92 1.95 -0.97
CA TYR A 5 19.59 0.82 -0.32
C TYR A 5 18.63 0.14 0.66
N VAL A 6 18.57 -1.18 0.58
CA VAL A 6 17.89 -2.06 1.51
C VAL A 6 18.91 -3.11 1.95
N GLY A 7 19.20 -3.19 3.24
CA GLY A 7 20.19 -4.14 3.79
C GLY A 7 19.68 -4.95 4.98
N SER A 8 18.41 -4.78 5.35
CA SER A 8 17.76 -5.49 6.45
C SER A 8 16.25 -5.27 6.37
N GLU A 9 15.48 -6.30 6.74
CA GLU A 9 14.00 -6.24 6.88
C GLU A 9 13.56 -5.64 8.23
N ILE A 10 14.46 -5.54 9.22
CA ILE A 10 14.15 -5.08 10.59
C ILE A 10 14.94 -3.84 11.00
N GLY A 11 15.81 -3.33 10.13
CA GLY A 11 16.56 -2.10 10.35
C GLY A 11 15.67 -0.86 10.34
N THR A 12 16.22 0.30 10.71
CA THR A 12 15.48 1.56 10.68
C THR A 12 15.07 1.93 9.25
N LEU A 13 13.76 2.00 9.00
CA LEU A 13 13.22 2.44 7.71
C LEU A 13 13.59 3.91 7.46
N ARG A 14 14.03 4.23 6.24
CA ARG A 14 14.42 5.60 5.84
C ARG A 14 13.52 6.17 4.74
N SER A 15 13.09 5.29 3.84
CA SER A 15 12.25 5.61 2.70
C SER A 15 11.31 4.45 2.41
N VAL A 16 10.06 4.75 2.04
CA VAL A 16 9.06 3.77 1.67
C VAL A 16 8.26 4.26 0.45
N LEU A 17 7.95 3.32 -0.45
CA LEU A 17 7.06 3.53 -1.60
C LEU A 17 5.75 2.80 -1.31
N LEU A 18 4.62 3.49 -1.41
CA LEU A 18 3.29 2.91 -1.25
C LEU A 18 2.44 3.11 -2.51
N HIS A 19 1.48 2.22 -2.74
CA HIS A 19 0.48 2.40 -3.79
C HIS A 19 -0.91 2.42 -3.16
N ARG A 20 -1.63 3.53 -3.31
CA ARG A 20 -2.97 3.66 -2.74
C ARG A 20 -3.97 2.81 -3.52
N PRO A 21 -4.81 2.01 -2.83
CA PRO A 21 -5.99 1.36 -3.43
C PRO A 21 -6.79 2.31 -4.32
N ASN A 22 -7.10 1.87 -5.55
CA ASN A 22 -7.72 2.72 -6.58
C ASN A 22 -8.76 1.96 -7.42
N LEU A 23 -9.15 2.56 -8.55
CA LEU A 23 -10.14 2.05 -9.50
C LEU A 23 -9.93 0.59 -9.94
N SER A 24 -8.68 0.10 -9.97
CA SER A 24 -8.39 -1.31 -10.29
C SER A 24 -9.15 -2.27 -9.37
N LEU A 25 -9.24 -1.96 -8.08
CA LEU A 25 -9.94 -2.80 -7.10
C LEU A 25 -11.47 -2.66 -7.19
N GLN A 26 -11.98 -1.57 -7.77
CA GLN A 26 -13.44 -1.39 -7.96
C GLN A 26 -14.00 -2.31 -9.05
N ARG A 27 -13.13 -2.94 -9.85
CA ARG A 27 -13.50 -3.88 -10.90
C ARG A 27 -13.48 -5.34 -10.43
N LEU A 28 -13.15 -5.56 -9.16
CA LEU A 28 -13.25 -6.88 -8.56
C LEU A 28 -14.72 -7.28 -8.46
N THR A 29 -15.02 -8.45 -8.98
CA THR A 29 -16.31 -9.12 -8.86
C THR A 29 -16.09 -10.49 -8.23
N PRO A 30 -17.14 -11.11 -7.65
CA PRO A 30 -17.01 -12.46 -7.11
C PRO A 30 -16.56 -13.49 -8.15
N GLU A 31 -16.81 -13.22 -9.44
CA GLU A 31 -16.46 -14.11 -10.55
C GLU A 31 -14.99 -13.99 -10.97
N ASN A 32 -14.35 -12.85 -10.73
CA ASN A 32 -12.98 -12.58 -11.20
C ASN A 32 -11.94 -12.44 -10.08
N CYS A 33 -12.35 -12.34 -8.82
CA CYS A 33 -11.43 -12.02 -7.72
C CYS A 33 -10.31 -13.05 -7.59
N GLN A 34 -10.64 -14.35 -7.65
CA GLN A 34 -9.66 -15.43 -7.54
C GLN A 34 -8.64 -15.42 -8.69
N ASP A 35 -9.11 -15.20 -9.92
CA ASP A 35 -8.25 -15.09 -11.11
C ASP A 35 -7.34 -13.85 -11.04
N LEU A 36 -7.76 -12.82 -10.32
CA LEU A 36 -7.00 -11.60 -10.07
C LEU A 36 -6.18 -11.64 -8.77
N LEU A 37 -6.03 -12.83 -8.17
CA LEU A 37 -5.23 -13.07 -6.96
C LEU A 37 -5.78 -12.38 -5.69
N PHE A 38 -7.10 -12.20 -5.64
CA PHE A 38 -7.82 -11.74 -4.44
C PHE A 38 -8.69 -12.86 -3.88
N ASP A 39 -8.71 -12.98 -2.56
CA ASP A 39 -9.55 -13.96 -1.86
C ASP A 39 -11.05 -13.60 -1.97
N ASP A 40 -11.39 -12.31 -2.02
CA ASP A 40 -12.76 -11.80 -2.12
C ASP A 40 -12.81 -10.37 -2.71
N VAL A 41 -14.00 -9.85 -2.98
CA VAL A 41 -14.24 -8.45 -3.33
C VAL A 41 -13.93 -7.51 -2.15
N LEU A 42 -13.43 -6.32 -2.46
CA LEU A 42 -13.01 -5.35 -1.45
C LEU A 42 -13.94 -4.14 -1.39
N ASP A 43 -14.23 -3.68 -0.18
CA ASP A 43 -14.71 -2.32 0.04
C ASP A 43 -13.55 -1.34 -0.21
N VAL A 44 -13.50 -0.79 -1.42
CA VAL A 44 -12.40 0.06 -1.87
C VAL A 44 -12.33 1.38 -1.10
N GLU A 45 -13.47 1.93 -0.68
CA GLU A 45 -13.48 3.19 0.10
C GLU A 45 -12.86 2.94 1.47
N ARG A 46 -13.27 1.86 2.14
CA ARG A 46 -12.71 1.45 3.42
C ARG A 46 -11.23 1.10 3.30
N ALA A 47 -10.84 0.33 2.29
CA ALA A 47 -9.43 -0.01 2.04
C ALA A 47 -8.57 1.25 1.82
N GLY A 48 -9.11 2.26 1.12
CA GLY A 48 -8.46 3.56 0.96
C GLY A 48 -8.26 4.27 2.30
N LYS A 49 -9.29 4.32 3.16
CA LYS A 49 -9.21 4.93 4.50
C LYS A 49 -8.20 4.20 5.41
N GLU A 50 -8.18 2.87 5.38
CA GLU A 50 -7.23 2.07 6.14
C GLU A 50 -5.79 2.27 5.64
N HIS A 51 -5.59 2.35 4.32
CA HIS A 51 -4.30 2.70 3.73
C HIS A 51 -3.85 4.11 4.10
N ASP A 52 -4.74 5.10 4.10
CA ASP A 52 -4.42 6.48 4.49
C ASP A 52 -3.98 6.55 5.96
N ARG A 53 -4.61 5.75 6.84
CA ARG A 53 -4.19 5.60 8.24
C ARG A 53 -2.80 4.98 8.35
N PHE A 54 -2.51 3.95 7.57
CA PHE A 54 -1.19 3.33 7.52
C PHE A 54 -0.11 4.32 7.06
N ALA A 55 -0.36 5.05 5.97
CA ALA A 55 0.53 6.10 5.48
C ALA A 55 0.77 7.21 6.52
N ALA A 56 -0.26 7.58 7.29
CA ALA A 56 -0.12 8.57 8.37
C ALA A 56 0.82 8.11 9.49
N VAL A 57 0.76 6.83 9.89
CA VAL A 57 1.69 6.25 10.87
C VAL A 57 3.14 6.33 10.40
N LEU A 58 3.39 6.01 9.12
CA LEU A 58 4.72 6.09 8.52
C LEU A 58 5.23 7.53 8.43
N ARG A 59 4.36 8.48 8.06
CA ARG A 59 4.69 9.91 8.00
C ARG A 59 5.02 10.50 9.37
N HIS A 60 4.28 10.12 10.41
CA HIS A 60 4.53 10.62 11.77
C HIS A 60 5.92 10.25 12.30
N ARG A 61 6.50 9.14 11.82
CA ARG A 61 7.88 8.74 12.15
C ARG A 61 8.97 9.48 11.36
N GLY A 62 8.59 10.38 10.45
CA GLY A 62 9.52 11.25 9.72
C GLY A 62 10.27 10.60 8.56
N TRP A 63 9.81 9.45 8.05
CA TRP A 63 10.45 8.73 6.94
C TRP A 63 10.07 9.32 5.58
N LYS A 64 10.99 9.27 4.60
CA LYS A 64 10.70 9.72 3.23
C LYS A 64 9.60 8.82 2.64
N TYR A 65 8.62 9.44 2.00
CA TYR A 65 7.41 8.77 1.53
C TYR A 65 7.16 9.07 0.06
N TYR A 66 6.87 8.03 -0.73
CA TYR A 66 6.58 8.11 -2.17
C TYR A 66 5.26 7.40 -2.50
N TYR A 67 4.55 7.89 -3.52
CA TYR A 67 3.36 7.28 -4.13
C TYR A 67 3.67 6.82 -5.55
#